data_AF-A0A2N9BIM9-F1
#
_entry.id   AF-A0A2N9BIM9-F1
#
_cell.length_a   1.000
_cell.length_b   1.000
_cell.length_c   1.000
_cell.angle_alpha   90.00
_cell.angle_beta   90.00
_cell.angle_gamma   90.00
#
_symmetry.space_group_name_H-M   'P 1'
#
loop_
_entity.id
_entity.type
_entity.pdbx_description
1 polymer ?
#
loop_
_entity_poly.entity_id
_entity_poly.type
_entity_poly.pdbx_seq_one_letter_code
_entity_poly.pdbx_strand_id
1 'polypeptide(L)'
;MRHIAAQRAWSRQHFGPRHAHQYWRRPLARAEDTVVRVLREMIPPFRPAPGPAVRDLASLIRRLPPSCGPVRLVGVDGHAGSGKTTFAEQLAMALGGAPVLRLDDIATHDELFDWTGRLQDQVIEPLAHGRTAHYAPYDWRARRFGAPRPLPPAPVVVVEGVGAGRRALRPHLALLLWMELPREEAWARGRSRDGEEQREFWNGWVPAERRHFADDPSRPFAGLLVLQREKGYEVVPGPAGTVGPDQPLTHGDGPPAVC
;
A
#
# COMPACT_ATOMS: atom_id res chain seq x y z
N MET A 1 4.39 -1.72 -44.22
CA MET A 1 4.29 -0.30 -43.82
C MET A 1 3.97 0.52 -45.07
N ARG A 2 2.94 1.36 -45.09
CA ARG A 2 2.48 1.99 -43.86
C ARG A 2 1.03 1.61 -43.50
N HIS A 3 0.63 0.39 -43.93
CA HIS A 3 -0.36 -0.61 -43.46
C HIS A 3 -1.72 -0.20 -42.83
N ILE A 4 -1.96 1.07 -42.53
CA ILE A 4 -3.23 1.59 -42.00
C ILE A 4 -3.99 2.38 -43.10
N ALA A 5 -3.31 2.79 -44.17
CA ALA A 5 -3.91 3.59 -45.25
C ALA A 5 -4.72 2.78 -46.29
N ALA A 6 -4.50 1.47 -46.42
CA ALA A 6 -5.23 0.63 -47.39
C ALA A 6 -6.57 0.09 -46.86
N GLN A 7 -6.80 0.09 -45.54
CA GLN A 7 -8.05 -0.40 -44.93
C GLN A 7 -9.17 0.65 -44.89
N ARG A 8 -8.87 1.94 -45.09
CA ARG A 8 -9.86 3.02 -45.13
C ARG A 8 -10.45 3.30 -46.53
N ALA A 9 -9.96 2.61 -47.56
CA ALA A 9 -10.42 2.74 -48.95
C ALA A 9 -11.41 1.63 -49.38
N TRP A 10 -11.48 0.51 -48.65
CA TRP A 10 -12.35 -0.62 -49.01
C TRP A 10 -13.78 -0.51 -48.44
N SER A 11 -13.96 0.16 -47.29
CA SER A 11 -15.27 0.30 -46.64
C SER A 11 -16.18 1.40 -47.22
N ARG A 12 -15.69 2.21 -48.17
CA ARG A 12 -16.47 3.27 -48.82
C ARG A 12 -17.11 2.89 -50.15
N GLN A 13 -16.96 1.64 -50.61
CA GLN A 13 -17.41 1.25 -51.95
C GLN A 13 -18.54 0.21 -51.98
N HIS A 14 -19.07 -0.24 -50.84
CA HIS A 14 -20.08 -1.32 -50.85
C HIS A 14 -21.34 -1.13 -49.99
N PHE A 15 -21.48 -0.10 -49.15
CA PHE A 15 -22.75 0.17 -48.46
C PHE A 15 -22.99 1.68 -48.25
N GLY A 16 -24.08 2.18 -48.86
CA GLY A 16 -24.56 3.55 -48.76
C GLY A 16 -25.45 3.81 -47.52
N PRO A 17 -25.86 5.07 -47.29
CA PRO A 17 -26.52 5.49 -46.06
C PRO A 17 -28.04 5.28 -46.15
N ARG A 18 -28.66 4.64 -45.15
CA ARG A 18 -30.02 4.86 -44.60
C ARG A 18 -30.51 3.66 -43.75
N HIS A 19 -31.25 3.98 -42.67
CA HIS A 19 -32.06 3.13 -41.76
C HIS A 19 -31.28 2.14 -40.85
N ALA A 20 -31.22 2.31 -39.52
CA ALA A 20 -32.26 2.25 -38.49
C ALA A 20 -32.78 0.82 -38.18
N HIS A 21 -32.86 0.55 -36.86
CA HIS A 21 -33.46 -0.58 -36.14
C HIS A 21 -32.61 -1.83 -35.83
N GLN A 22 -32.31 -1.92 -34.51
CA GLN A 22 -32.61 -3.02 -33.59
C GLN A 22 -32.28 -4.44 -34.06
N TYR A 23 -31.42 -5.15 -33.32
CA TYR A 23 -31.76 -6.43 -32.69
C TYR A 23 -30.64 -6.84 -31.72
N TRP A 24 -30.98 -6.88 -30.42
CA TRP A 24 -30.24 -7.64 -29.42
C TRP A 24 -30.41 -9.14 -29.70
N ARG A 25 -29.31 -9.87 -29.93
CA ARG A 25 -29.19 -11.30 -29.58
C ARG A 25 -27.74 -11.62 -29.19
N ARG A 26 -27.49 -11.81 -27.89
CA ARG A 26 -26.45 -12.72 -27.37
C ARG A 26 -26.97 -14.17 -27.48
N PRO A 27 -26.16 -15.24 -27.29
CA PRO A 27 -24.73 -15.28 -26.95
C PRO A 27 -23.90 -16.30 -27.77
N LEU A 28 -22.58 -16.18 -27.75
CA LEU A 28 -21.68 -17.34 -27.70
C LEU A 28 -20.35 -16.91 -27.07
N ALA A 29 -20.14 -17.37 -25.84
CA ALA A 29 -18.86 -17.33 -25.16
C ALA A 29 -17.86 -18.19 -25.96
N ARG A 30 -16.71 -17.61 -26.30
CA ARG A 30 -15.56 -18.38 -26.79
C ARG A 30 -14.59 -18.62 -25.64
N ALA A 31 -14.19 -19.87 -25.52
CA ALA A 31 -13.37 -20.45 -24.47
C ALA A 31 -11.89 -19.99 -24.44
N GLU A 32 -11.58 -18.81 -24.98
CA GLU A 32 -10.20 -18.27 -25.04
C GLU A 32 -9.84 -17.40 -23.81
N ASP A 33 -10.85 -16.90 -23.07
CA ASP A 33 -10.62 -16.07 -21.87
C ASP A 33 -10.22 -16.84 -20.60
N THR A 34 -10.41 -18.16 -20.59
CA THR A 34 -10.12 -18.98 -19.39
C THR A 34 -8.62 -19.30 -19.29
N VAL A 35 -7.92 -19.49 -20.41
CA VAL A 35 -6.49 -19.87 -20.40
C VAL A 35 -5.61 -18.69 -19.98
N VAL A 36 -5.92 -17.46 -20.42
CA VAL A 36 -5.19 -16.25 -20.01
C VAL A 36 -5.41 -15.92 -18.53
N ARG A 37 -6.61 -16.21 -18.01
CA ARG A 37 -6.94 -16.03 -16.59
C ARG A 37 -6.28 -17.09 -15.70
N VAL A 38 -6.28 -18.36 -16.12
CA VAL A 38 -5.59 -19.45 -15.42
C VAL A 38 -4.07 -19.26 -15.43
N LEU A 39 -3.48 -18.75 -16.51
CA LEU A 39 -2.03 -18.45 -16.57
C LEU A 39 -1.62 -17.25 -15.69
N ARG A 40 -2.52 -16.26 -15.48
CA ARG A 40 -2.31 -15.18 -14.49
C ARG A 40 -2.42 -15.66 -13.04
N GLU A 41 -3.19 -16.71 -12.79
CA GLU A 41 -3.36 -17.32 -11.46
C GLU A 41 -2.30 -18.40 -11.14
N MET A 42 -1.65 -18.99 -12.16
CA MET A 42 -0.70 -20.11 -11.99
C MET A 42 0.79 -19.76 -12.10
N ILE A 43 1.16 -18.56 -12.54
CA ILE A 43 2.56 -18.10 -12.49
C ILE A 43 2.63 -17.08 -11.34
N PRO A 44 3.19 -17.42 -10.16
CA PRO A 44 3.43 -16.40 -9.14
C PRO A 44 4.21 -15.27 -9.82
N PRO A 45 3.83 -13.99 -9.64
CA PRO A 45 4.59 -12.89 -10.22
C PRO A 45 6.04 -13.13 -9.82
N PHE A 46 6.96 -13.09 -10.79
CA PHE A 46 8.38 -13.26 -10.51
C PHE A 46 8.75 -12.28 -9.40
N ARG A 47 8.88 -12.82 -8.17
CA ARG A 47 9.24 -12.09 -6.98
C ARG A 47 10.72 -12.32 -6.84
N PRO A 48 11.58 -11.40 -7.32
CA PRO A 48 13.01 -11.56 -7.11
C PRO A 48 13.27 -11.76 -5.62
N ALA A 49 14.17 -12.68 -5.30
CA ALA A 49 14.57 -12.91 -3.91
C ALA A 49 15.00 -11.59 -3.27
N PRO A 50 14.71 -11.35 -1.98
CA PRO A 50 15.10 -10.12 -1.31
C PRO A 50 16.59 -9.86 -1.48
N GLY A 51 16.93 -8.69 -2.03
CA GLY A 51 18.32 -8.27 -2.17
C GLY A 51 19.02 -8.15 -0.81
N PRO A 52 20.36 -8.05 -0.77
CA PRO A 52 21.14 -7.94 0.48
C PRO A 52 20.60 -6.87 1.43
N ALA A 53 20.32 -5.66 0.94
CA ALA A 53 19.80 -4.56 1.76
C ALA A 53 18.47 -4.89 2.47
N VAL A 54 17.56 -5.61 1.80
CA VAL A 54 16.28 -6.01 2.41
C VAL A 54 16.49 -7.09 3.48
N ARG A 55 17.46 -7.99 3.30
CA ARG A 55 17.83 -9.01 4.31
C ARG A 55 18.51 -8.38 5.53
N ASP A 56 19.38 -7.41 5.31
CA ASP A 56 20.04 -6.67 6.39
C ASP A 56 19.03 -5.86 7.20
N LEU A 57 18.09 -5.19 6.51
CA LEU A 57 16.98 -4.48 7.14
C LEU A 57 16.07 -5.42 7.94
N ALA A 58 15.70 -6.58 7.38
CA ALA A 58 14.91 -7.57 8.11
C ALA A 58 15.64 -8.05 9.38
N SER A 59 16.96 -8.22 9.30
CA SER A 59 17.79 -8.59 10.45
C SER A 59 17.81 -7.49 11.52
N LEU A 60 17.89 -6.21 11.11
CA LEU A 60 17.76 -5.07 12.01
C LEU A 60 16.40 -5.04 12.69
N ILE A 61 15.31 -5.17 11.94
CA ILE A 61 13.94 -5.14 12.46
C ILE A 61 13.73 -6.21 13.52
N ARG A 62 14.23 -7.44 13.30
CA ARG A 62 14.11 -8.54 14.29
C ARG A 62 14.76 -8.21 15.64
N ARG A 63 15.75 -7.32 15.68
CA ARG A 63 16.47 -6.91 16.90
C ARG A 63 15.85 -5.71 17.61
N LEU A 64 14.93 -4.99 16.97
CA LEU A 64 14.21 -3.89 17.63
C LEU A 64 13.39 -4.41 18.82
N PRO A 65 13.11 -3.59 19.85
CA PRO A 65 12.09 -3.94 20.82
C PRO A 65 10.70 -3.98 20.16
N PRO A 66 9.76 -4.82 20.64
CA PRO A 66 8.34 -4.69 20.30
C PRO A 66 7.80 -3.29 20.62
N SER A 67 6.81 -2.83 19.86
CA SER A 67 6.25 -1.47 19.96
C SER A 67 4.72 -1.43 20.09
N CYS A 68 4.06 -2.56 19.84
CA CYS A 68 2.61 -2.71 19.90
C CYS A 68 2.33 -4.01 20.65
N GLY A 69 2.48 -3.97 21.98
CA GLY A 69 2.44 -5.18 22.81
C GLY A 69 3.57 -6.14 22.44
N PRO A 70 3.28 -7.42 22.14
CA PRO A 70 4.31 -8.37 21.70
C PRO A 70 4.78 -8.15 20.25
N VAL A 71 4.17 -7.24 19.50
CA VAL A 71 4.40 -7.05 18.06
C VAL A 71 5.38 -5.90 17.81
N ARG A 72 6.31 -6.10 16.88
CA ARG A 72 7.06 -5.01 16.24
C ARG A 72 6.24 -4.51 15.05
N LEU A 73 5.59 -3.36 15.20
CA LEU A 73 4.82 -2.77 14.11
C LEU A 73 5.76 -1.92 13.24
N VAL A 74 5.90 -2.25 11.96
CA VAL A 74 6.78 -1.54 11.02
C VAL A 74 5.94 -0.81 9.99
N GLY A 75 6.06 0.51 9.95
CA GLY A 75 5.38 1.35 8.96
C GLY A 75 6.21 1.48 7.69
N VAL A 76 5.58 1.32 6.52
CA VAL A 76 6.16 1.60 5.20
C VAL A 76 5.31 2.68 4.52
N ASP A 77 5.79 3.91 4.54
CA ASP A 77 5.11 5.08 3.98
C ASP A 77 5.88 5.66 2.78
N GLY A 78 5.28 6.62 2.08
CA GLY A 78 5.77 7.21 0.84
C GLY A 78 4.62 7.57 -0.10
N HIS A 79 4.89 8.38 -1.11
CA HIS A 79 3.88 8.80 -2.09
C HIS A 79 3.20 7.64 -2.82
N ALA A 80 1.94 7.80 -3.23
CA ALA A 80 1.28 6.85 -4.12
C ALA A 80 2.10 6.64 -5.40
N GLY A 81 2.31 5.38 -5.77
CA GLY A 81 3.19 5.00 -6.89
C GLY A 81 4.68 4.93 -6.57
N SER A 82 5.12 5.13 -5.32
CA SER A 82 6.56 5.02 -4.95
C SER A 82 7.11 3.59 -4.87
N GLY A 83 6.25 2.57 -4.93
CA GLY A 83 6.65 1.16 -4.87
C GLY A 83 6.56 0.50 -3.48
N LYS A 84 5.88 1.14 -2.51
CA LYS A 84 5.65 0.63 -1.14
C LYS A 84 5.19 -0.83 -1.12
N THR A 85 4.11 -1.16 -1.80
CA THR A 85 3.54 -2.53 -1.80
C THR A 85 4.57 -3.57 -2.24
N THR A 86 5.31 -3.31 -3.32
CA THR A 86 6.36 -4.23 -3.80
C THR A 86 7.49 -4.39 -2.79
N PHE A 87 7.93 -3.28 -2.18
CA PHE A 87 8.97 -3.32 -1.15
C PHE A 87 8.50 -4.03 0.13
N ALA A 88 7.28 -3.74 0.60
CA ALA A 88 6.67 -4.36 1.77
C ALA A 88 6.53 -5.88 1.60
N GLU A 89 6.16 -6.36 0.41
CA GLU A 89 6.13 -7.80 0.10
C GLU A 89 7.53 -8.43 0.16
N GLN A 90 8.57 -7.77 -0.37
CA GLN A 90 9.95 -8.26 -0.27
C GLN A 90 10.46 -8.27 1.17
N LEU A 91 10.14 -7.24 1.94
CA LEU A 91 10.50 -7.14 3.35
C LEU A 91 9.80 -8.24 4.16
N ALA A 92 8.50 -8.46 3.94
CA ALA A 92 7.73 -9.53 4.57
C ALA A 92 8.32 -10.92 4.30
N MET A 93 8.73 -11.19 3.06
CA MET A 93 9.42 -12.44 2.72
C MET A 93 10.75 -12.58 3.48
N ALA A 94 11.57 -11.53 3.54
CA ALA A 94 12.82 -11.54 4.31
C ALA A 94 12.60 -11.69 5.83
N LEU A 95 11.45 -11.25 6.32
CA LEU A 95 11.01 -11.43 7.71
C LEU A 95 10.39 -12.82 7.98
N GLY A 96 10.45 -13.75 7.03
CA GLY A 96 9.92 -15.11 7.19
C GLY A 96 8.40 -15.22 6.95
N GLY A 97 7.85 -14.35 6.11
CA GLY A 97 6.42 -14.32 5.80
C GLY A 97 5.59 -13.50 6.79
N ALA A 98 6.16 -12.39 7.29
CA ALA A 98 5.44 -11.49 8.20
C ALA A 98 4.13 -10.97 7.57
N PRO A 99 3.02 -10.86 8.33
CA PRO A 99 1.79 -10.28 7.83
C PRO A 99 1.99 -8.83 7.34
N VAL A 100 1.32 -8.49 6.23
CA VAL A 100 1.29 -7.14 5.67
C VAL A 100 -0.15 -6.63 5.70
N LEU A 101 -0.40 -5.58 6.47
CA LEU A 101 -1.64 -4.82 6.45
C LEU A 101 -1.51 -3.66 5.47
N ARG A 102 -2.44 -3.56 4.52
CA ARG A 102 -2.50 -2.45 3.55
C ARG A 102 -3.49 -1.40 4.04
N LEU A 103 -3.07 -0.15 4.13
CA LEU A 103 -3.98 0.92 4.55
C LEU A 103 -5.11 1.18 3.55
N ASP A 104 -4.93 0.78 2.29
CA ASP A 104 -6.00 0.78 1.30
C ASP A 104 -7.16 -0.16 1.69
N ASP A 105 -6.93 -1.17 2.53
CA ASP A 105 -8.01 -2.02 3.07
C ASP A 105 -8.79 -1.30 4.19
N ILE A 106 -8.25 -0.24 4.79
CA ILE A 106 -8.80 0.46 5.95
C ILE A 106 -9.42 1.82 5.56
N ALA A 107 -8.82 2.49 4.59
CA ALA A 107 -9.31 3.73 4.01
C ALA A 107 -10.56 3.51 3.15
N THR A 108 -11.33 4.57 2.94
CA THR A 108 -12.54 4.55 2.10
C THR A 108 -12.53 5.72 1.13
N HIS A 109 -13.49 5.77 0.19
CA HIS A 109 -13.63 6.92 -0.71
C HIS A 109 -13.92 8.22 0.07
N ASP A 110 -14.65 8.14 1.17
CA ASP A 110 -15.07 9.29 1.98
C ASP A 110 -14.00 9.68 3.01
N GLU A 111 -13.15 8.71 3.40
CA GLU A 111 -12.12 8.86 4.43
C GLU A 111 -10.75 8.41 3.91
N LEU A 112 -10.23 9.10 2.89
CA LEU A 112 -8.89 8.79 2.33
C LEU A 112 -7.80 8.85 3.41
N PHE A 113 -7.94 9.78 4.34
CA PHE A 113 -7.03 10.00 5.47
C PHE A 113 -7.77 10.23 6.78
N ASP A 114 -8.98 9.72 6.97
CA ASP A 114 -9.70 9.82 8.25
C ASP A 114 -10.07 8.43 8.82
N TRP A 115 -9.11 7.52 8.73
CA TRP A 115 -9.29 6.11 9.06
C TRP A 115 -8.56 5.68 10.35
N THR A 116 -7.87 6.60 11.04
CA THR A 116 -6.99 6.26 12.17
C THR A 116 -7.75 5.68 13.35
N GLY A 117 -8.97 6.14 13.62
CA GLY A 117 -9.83 5.54 14.66
C GLY A 117 -10.17 4.08 14.33
N ARG A 118 -10.57 3.82 13.08
CA ARG A 118 -10.81 2.45 12.60
C ARG A 118 -9.58 1.55 12.74
N LEU A 119 -8.40 2.05 12.36
CA LEU A 119 -7.15 1.29 12.51
C LEU A 119 -6.84 1.03 14.00
N GLN A 120 -7.06 2.03 14.86
CA GLN A 120 -6.85 1.90 16.29
C GLN A 120 -7.69 0.75 16.86
N ASP A 121 -9.01 0.80 16.63
CA ASP A 121 -9.96 -0.14 17.22
C ASP A 121 -9.83 -1.56 16.65
N GLN A 122 -9.67 -1.68 15.33
CA GLN A 122 -9.70 -2.98 14.64
C GLN A 122 -8.35 -3.69 14.64
N VAL A 123 -7.24 -2.95 14.77
CA VAL A 123 -5.88 -3.49 14.56
C VAL A 123 -4.96 -3.19 15.73
N ILE A 124 -4.67 -1.91 16.00
CA ILE A 124 -3.61 -1.55 16.95
C ILE A 124 -3.96 -2.03 18.36
N GLU A 125 -5.18 -1.76 18.83
CA GLU A 125 -5.62 -2.10 20.17
C GLU A 125 -5.63 -3.62 20.42
N PRO A 126 -6.17 -4.49 19.54
CA PRO A 126 -6.03 -5.94 19.67
C PRO A 126 -4.58 -6.42 19.68
N LEU A 127 -3.74 -5.94 18.75
CA LEU A 127 -2.34 -6.36 18.65
C LEU A 127 -1.53 -5.93 19.88
N ALA A 128 -1.78 -4.74 20.42
CA ALA A 128 -1.15 -4.23 21.64
C ALA A 128 -1.42 -5.13 22.86
N HIS A 129 -2.56 -5.82 22.85
CA HIS A 129 -2.95 -6.79 23.87
C HIS A 129 -2.58 -8.24 23.52
N GLY A 130 -1.81 -8.46 22.45
CA GLY A 130 -1.44 -9.80 21.98
C GLY A 130 -2.63 -10.63 21.49
N ARG A 131 -3.72 -9.97 21.05
CA ARG A 131 -4.93 -10.62 20.53
C ARG A 131 -4.98 -10.54 19.01
N THR A 132 -5.69 -11.47 18.39
CA THR A 132 -5.97 -11.44 16.94
C THR A 132 -6.86 -10.25 16.60
N ALA A 133 -6.31 -9.32 15.81
CA ALA A 133 -7.05 -8.22 15.21
C ALA A 133 -8.02 -8.74 14.13
N HIS A 134 -9.09 -8.01 13.89
CA HIS A 134 -10.06 -8.31 12.83
C HIS A 134 -10.44 -7.01 12.12
N TYR A 135 -10.02 -6.86 10.87
CA TYR A 135 -10.31 -5.66 10.08
C TYR A 135 -11.22 -6.02 8.91
N ALA A 136 -12.14 -5.11 8.57
CA ALA A 136 -12.98 -5.26 7.39
C ALA A 136 -12.31 -4.56 6.20
N PRO A 137 -11.85 -5.28 5.17
CA PRO A 137 -11.21 -4.67 4.01
C PRO A 137 -12.23 -3.91 3.17
N TYR A 138 -11.89 -2.70 2.76
CA TYR A 138 -12.72 -1.88 1.89
C TYR A 138 -12.57 -2.29 0.41
N ASP A 139 -13.68 -2.67 -0.22
CA ASP A 139 -13.72 -2.92 -1.66
C ASP A 139 -13.94 -1.59 -2.40
N TRP A 140 -12.87 -1.09 -3.02
CA TRP A 140 -12.90 0.16 -3.78
C TRP A 140 -13.78 0.12 -5.03
N ARG A 141 -14.07 -1.06 -5.59
CA ARG A 141 -14.98 -1.20 -6.74
C ARG A 141 -16.42 -1.24 -6.29
N ALA A 142 -16.71 -2.05 -5.26
CA ALA A 142 -18.06 -2.20 -4.71
C ALA A 142 -18.45 -1.08 -3.73
N ARG A 143 -17.51 -0.20 -3.36
CA ARG A 143 -17.65 0.92 -2.42
C ARG A 143 -18.24 0.53 -1.07
N ARG A 144 -17.82 -0.62 -0.54
CA ARG A 144 -18.30 -1.15 0.75
C ARG A 144 -17.25 -2.00 1.43
N PHE A 145 -17.39 -2.16 2.73
CA PHE A 145 -16.59 -3.13 3.47
C PHE A 145 -17.00 -4.58 3.14
N GLY A 146 -15.99 -5.43 3.01
CA GLY A 146 -16.16 -6.88 2.92
C GLY A 146 -16.26 -7.55 4.29
N ALA A 147 -16.27 -8.89 4.28
CA ALA A 147 -16.22 -9.67 5.52
C ALA A 147 -14.91 -9.42 6.30
N PRO A 148 -14.96 -9.32 7.65
CA PRO A 148 -13.76 -9.16 8.46
C PRO A 148 -12.72 -10.25 8.20
N ARG A 149 -11.44 -9.86 8.15
CA ARG A 149 -10.29 -10.74 7.99
C ARG A 149 -9.47 -10.76 9.28
N PRO A 150 -9.01 -11.93 9.75
CA PRO A 150 -8.16 -12.02 10.92
C PRO A 150 -6.74 -11.53 10.58
N LEU A 151 -6.13 -10.84 11.53
CA LEU A 151 -4.72 -10.48 11.57
C LEU A 151 -4.15 -10.92 12.92
N PRO A 152 -3.65 -12.16 13.02
CA PRO A 152 -3.08 -12.65 14.27
C PRO A 152 -1.80 -11.87 14.63
N PRO A 153 -1.49 -11.71 15.93
CA PRO A 153 -0.21 -11.14 16.34
C PRO A 153 0.94 -12.00 15.82
N ALA A 154 1.98 -11.33 15.34
CA ALA A 154 3.21 -11.95 14.84
C ALA A 154 4.41 -11.19 15.41
N PRO A 155 5.62 -11.78 15.44
CA PRO A 155 6.81 -11.09 15.94
C PRO A 155 7.08 -9.75 15.25
N VAL A 156 6.69 -9.65 13.96
CA VAL A 156 6.67 -8.42 13.16
C VAL A 156 5.39 -8.38 12.35
N VAL A 157 4.76 -7.21 12.28
CA VAL A 157 3.66 -6.90 11.35
C VAL A 157 4.04 -5.65 10.57
N VAL A 158 3.90 -5.69 9.24
CA VAL A 158 4.18 -4.56 8.36
C VAL A 158 2.87 -3.85 8.04
N VAL A 159 2.82 -2.54 8.23
CA VAL A 159 1.71 -1.68 7.80
C VAL A 159 2.21 -0.83 6.63
N GLU A 160 1.59 -0.96 5.47
CA GLU A 160 2.00 -0.24 4.26
C GLU A 160 0.86 0.59 3.69
N GLY A 161 1.19 1.79 3.21
CA GLY A 161 0.25 2.67 2.55
C GLY A 161 0.57 4.13 2.81
N VAL A 162 -0.09 5.01 2.06
CA VAL A 162 0.06 6.45 2.26
C VAL A 162 -0.53 6.81 3.63
N GLY A 163 0.30 7.37 4.51
CA GLY A 163 -0.09 7.68 5.88
C GLY A 163 0.26 6.59 6.91
N ALA A 164 1.04 5.57 6.53
CA ALA A 164 1.60 4.61 7.50
C ALA A 164 2.56 5.26 8.51
N GLY A 165 3.06 6.46 8.23
CA GLY A 165 3.89 7.27 9.10
C GLY A 165 3.16 8.42 9.81
N ARG A 166 1.84 8.40 9.85
CA ARG A 166 1.03 9.43 10.54
C ARG A 166 1.35 9.56 12.01
N ARG A 167 1.18 10.78 12.53
CA ARG A 167 1.41 11.09 13.95
C ARG A 167 0.66 10.16 14.89
N ALA A 168 -0.57 9.76 14.54
CA ALA A 168 -1.38 8.84 15.33
C ALA A 168 -0.80 7.41 15.39
N LEU A 169 -0.04 6.98 14.37
CA LEU A 169 0.53 5.64 14.31
C LEU A 169 1.91 5.57 14.95
N ARG A 170 2.70 6.65 14.87
CA ARG A 170 4.10 6.70 15.34
C ARG A 170 4.33 6.14 16.74
N PRO A 171 3.49 6.41 17.77
CA PRO A 171 3.68 5.83 19.10
C PRO A 171 3.65 4.30 19.15
N HIS A 172 3.06 3.66 18.14
CA HIS A 172 2.92 2.21 18.05
C HIS A 172 3.96 1.57 17.13
N LEU A 173 4.78 2.36 16.42
CA LEU A 173 5.75 1.85 15.45
C LEU A 173 7.10 1.56 16.11
N ALA A 174 7.65 0.38 15.82
CA ALA A 174 9.03 0.04 16.15
C ALA A 174 10.00 0.71 15.17
N LEU A 175 9.55 0.89 13.92
CA LEU A 175 10.32 1.55 12.86
C LEU A 175 9.38 2.12 11.80
N LEU A 176 9.66 3.35 11.38
CA LEU A 176 9.05 3.96 10.21
C LEU A 176 10.06 4.01 9.06
N LEU A 177 9.69 3.38 7.95
CA LEU A 177 10.40 3.39 6.68
C LEU A 177 9.70 4.35 5.72
N TRP A 178 10.48 5.19 5.03
CA TRP A 178 9.96 6.04 3.97
C TRP A 178 10.53 5.63 2.61
N MET A 179 9.65 5.30 1.67
CA MET A 179 10.01 5.09 0.27
C MET A 179 10.37 6.43 -0.38
N GLU A 180 11.67 6.66 -0.56
CA GLU A 180 12.20 7.89 -1.12
C GLU A 180 12.04 7.90 -2.64
N LEU A 181 11.09 8.70 -3.10
CA LEU A 181 10.89 9.04 -4.50
C LEU A 181 10.21 10.41 -4.58
N PRO A 182 10.66 11.33 -5.45
CA PRO A 182 9.98 12.60 -5.65
C PRO A 182 8.50 12.38 -5.99
N ARG A 183 7.60 13.13 -5.35
CA ARG A 183 6.15 12.93 -5.48
C ARG A 183 5.64 12.96 -6.92
N GLU A 184 6.17 13.87 -7.74
CA GLU A 184 5.74 14.00 -9.13
C GLU A 184 6.11 12.75 -9.95
N GLU A 185 7.29 12.18 -9.68
CA GLU A 185 7.72 10.92 -10.29
C GLU A 185 6.87 9.74 -9.79
N ALA A 186 6.57 9.71 -8.49
CA ALA A 186 5.70 8.69 -7.89
C ALA A 186 4.30 8.71 -8.52
N TRP A 187 3.68 9.89 -8.62
CA TRP A 187 2.37 10.06 -9.26
C TRP A 187 2.39 9.73 -10.75
N ALA A 188 3.45 10.11 -11.47
CA ALA A 188 3.60 9.76 -12.87
C ALA A 188 3.67 8.23 -13.06
N ARG A 189 4.44 7.52 -12.23
CA ARG A 189 4.49 6.05 -12.23
C ARG A 189 3.13 5.44 -11.91
N GLY A 190 2.45 5.95 -10.88
CA GLY A 190 1.13 5.46 -10.48
C GLY A 190 0.09 5.61 -11.59
N ARG A 191 -0.03 6.81 -12.18
CA ARG A 191 -0.94 7.07 -13.30
C ARG A 191 -0.62 6.21 -14.53
N SER A 192 0.65 6.04 -14.85
CA SER A 192 1.08 5.20 -15.97
C SER A 192 0.66 3.74 -15.78
N ARG A 193 0.81 3.21 -14.55
CA ARG A 193 0.39 1.85 -14.19
C ARG A 193 -1.12 1.67 -14.22
N ASP A 194 -1.86 2.63 -13.69
CA ASP A 194 -3.31 2.51 -13.47
C ASP A 194 -4.13 2.84 -14.73
N GLY A 195 -3.54 3.60 -15.66
CA GLY A 195 -4.15 3.93 -16.95
C GLY A 195 -5.25 4.98 -16.87
N GLU A 196 -5.82 5.27 -18.04
CA GLU A 196 -6.79 6.35 -18.25
C GLU A 196 -8.10 6.18 -17.46
N GLU A 197 -8.50 4.92 -17.23
CA GLU A 197 -9.72 4.57 -16.50
C GLU A 197 -9.74 5.11 -15.06
N GLN A 198 -8.56 5.39 -14.49
CA GLN A 198 -8.40 5.89 -13.12
C GLN A 198 -8.10 7.40 -13.05
N ARG A 199 -8.28 8.15 -14.15
CA ARG A 199 -7.99 9.59 -14.19
C ARG A 199 -8.73 10.37 -13.11
N GLU A 200 -10.03 10.14 -12.95
CA GLU A 200 -10.85 10.86 -11.96
C GLU A 200 -10.39 10.57 -10.53
N PHE A 201 -10.04 9.31 -10.24
CA PHE A 201 -9.44 8.93 -8.97
C PHE A 201 -8.15 9.72 -8.71
N TRP A 202 -7.23 9.75 -9.69
CA TRP A 202 -5.96 10.49 -9.56
C TRP A 202 -6.15 12.01 -9.42
N ASN A 203 -7.21 12.58 -10.01
CA ASN A 203 -7.57 13.99 -9.85
C ASN A 203 -7.97 14.33 -8.42
N GLY A 204 -8.70 13.44 -7.73
CA GLY A 204 -9.04 13.58 -6.32
C GLY A 204 -7.88 13.23 -5.38
N TRP A 205 -7.12 12.18 -5.71
CA TRP A 205 -6.06 11.65 -4.87
C TRP A 205 -4.89 12.62 -4.69
N VAL A 206 -4.38 13.22 -5.77
CA VAL A 206 -3.17 14.07 -5.70
C VAL A 206 -3.34 15.28 -4.77
N PRO A 207 -4.42 16.06 -4.86
CA PRO A 207 -4.68 17.13 -3.89
C PRO A 207 -4.83 16.61 -2.46
N ALA A 208 -5.52 15.47 -2.26
CA ALA A 208 -5.73 14.89 -0.94
C ALA A 208 -4.41 14.43 -0.30
N GLU A 209 -3.57 13.70 -1.03
CA GLU A 209 -2.25 13.25 -0.56
C GLU A 209 -1.33 14.44 -0.26
N ARG A 210 -1.33 15.46 -1.13
CA ARG A 210 -0.54 16.67 -0.89
C ARG A 210 -0.96 17.38 0.39
N ARG A 211 -2.26 17.52 0.63
CA ARG A 211 -2.80 18.08 1.87
C ARG A 211 -2.40 17.21 3.06
N HIS A 212 -2.58 15.90 2.95
CA HIS A 212 -2.22 14.94 3.98
C HIS A 212 -0.78 15.11 4.46
N PHE A 213 0.20 15.12 3.54
CA PHE A 213 1.61 15.27 3.93
C PHE A 213 2.00 16.70 4.32
N ALA A 214 1.23 17.72 3.92
CA ALA A 214 1.42 19.07 4.42
C ALA A 214 0.96 19.18 5.89
N ASP A 215 -0.17 18.54 6.24
CA ASP A 215 -0.78 18.61 7.56
C ASP A 215 -0.14 17.63 8.56
N ASP A 216 0.31 16.45 8.12
CA ASP A 216 0.94 15.40 8.94
C ASP A 216 2.08 14.71 8.17
N PRO A 217 3.27 15.33 8.08
CA PRO A 217 4.37 14.82 7.27
C PRO A 217 5.00 13.56 7.90
N SER A 218 5.11 12.47 7.15
CA SER A 218 5.76 11.24 7.60
C SER A 218 7.28 11.26 7.46
N ARG A 219 7.81 11.77 6.34
CA ARG A 219 9.24 11.69 5.99
C ARG A 219 10.20 12.21 7.08
N PRO A 220 9.95 13.35 7.75
CA PRO A 220 10.83 13.84 8.82
C PRO A 220 10.96 12.90 10.02
N PHE A 221 9.99 11.99 10.21
CA PHE A 221 9.95 11.04 11.32
C PHE A 221 10.41 9.64 10.92
N ALA A 222 10.80 9.44 9.66
CA ALA A 222 11.31 8.16 9.21
C ALA A 222 12.70 7.90 9.80
N GLY A 223 12.87 6.72 10.41
CA GLY A 223 14.17 6.27 10.91
C GLY A 223 15.10 5.84 9.78
N LEU A 224 14.53 5.36 8.66
CA LEU A 224 15.28 4.98 7.46
C LEU A 224 14.55 5.42 6.19
N LEU A 225 15.33 5.80 5.18
CA LEU A 225 14.86 6.02 3.81
C LEU A 225 15.20 4.80 2.95
N VAL A 226 14.26 4.42 2.09
CA VAL A 226 14.39 3.29 1.17
C VAL A 226 14.35 3.82 -0.25
N LEU A 227 15.45 3.65 -0.99
CA LEU A 227 15.58 4.09 -2.38
C LEU A 227 15.54 2.88 -3.30
N GLN A 228 14.64 2.91 -4.29
CA GLN A 228 14.63 1.90 -5.35
C GLN A 228 15.77 2.20 -6.34
N ARG A 229 16.61 1.20 -6.61
CA ARG A 229 17.73 1.24 -7.57
C ARG A 229 17.54 0.18 -8.65
N GLU A 230 18.31 0.24 -9.73
CA GLU A 230 18.24 -0.74 -10.82
C GLU A 230 18.42 -2.19 -10.34
N LYS A 231 19.32 -2.42 -9.38
CA LYS A 231 19.66 -3.75 -8.85
C LYS A 231 18.97 -4.09 -7.52
N GLY A 232 17.92 -3.36 -7.12
CA GLY A 232 17.18 -3.63 -5.88
C GLY A 232 16.90 -2.38 -5.05
N TYR A 233 17.30 -2.41 -3.78
CA TYR A 233 17.05 -1.32 -2.85
C TYR A 233 18.33 -0.89 -2.14
N GLU A 234 18.40 0.40 -1.83
CA GLU A 234 19.35 0.99 -0.92
C GLU A 234 18.59 1.51 0.31
N VAL A 235 19.14 1.32 1.50
CA VAL A 235 18.54 1.77 2.76
C VAL A 235 19.55 2.67 3.45
N VAL A 236 19.15 3.91 3.74
CA VAL A 236 20.01 4.94 4.36
C VAL A 236 19.34 5.50 5.61
N PRO A 237 20.10 6.09 6.55
CA PRO A 237 19.53 6.79 7.70
C PRO A 237 18.49 7.84 7.29
N GLY A 238 17.37 7.87 8.01
CA GLY A 238 16.32 8.85 7.82
C GLY A 238 16.51 10.11 8.66
N PRO A 239 15.69 11.16 8.44
CA PRO A 239 15.83 12.44 9.12
C PRO A 239 15.62 12.38 10.63
N ALA A 240 14.90 11.36 11.13
CA ALA A 240 14.74 11.14 12.57
C ALA A 240 16.01 10.57 13.25
N GLY A 241 17.03 10.21 12.46
CA GLY A 241 18.22 9.49 12.92
C GLY A 241 17.98 7.99 13.06
N THR A 242 19.07 7.23 13.23
CA THR A 242 18.98 5.80 13.56
C THR A 242 18.46 5.64 14.98
N VAL A 243 17.36 4.90 15.16
CA VAL A 243 16.87 4.50 16.49
C VAL A 243 17.97 3.68 17.18
N GLY A 244 18.73 4.34 18.06
CA GLY A 244 19.65 3.72 19.03
C GLY A 244 18.93 3.41 20.35
N PRO A 245 19.56 2.67 21.28
CA PRO A 245 18.90 2.09 22.46
C PRO A 245 18.41 3.10 23.52
N ASP A 246 18.63 4.40 23.35
CA ASP A 246 18.34 5.42 24.35
C ASP A 246 17.09 6.24 24.01
N GLN A 247 15.90 5.66 24.18
CA GLN A 247 14.72 6.46 24.46
C GLN A 247 14.33 6.30 25.94
N PRO A 248 14.41 7.36 26.76
CA PRO A 248 13.79 7.35 28.06
C PRO A 248 12.27 7.38 27.88
N LEU A 249 11.64 6.25 28.22
CA LEU A 249 10.21 6.16 28.52
C LEU A 249 9.89 7.20 29.60
N THR A 250 9.26 8.31 29.22
CA THR A 250 8.69 9.21 30.23
C THR A 250 7.38 8.58 30.70
N HIS A 251 7.46 7.85 31.80
CA HIS A 251 6.30 7.58 32.65
C HIS A 251 5.84 8.91 33.26
N GLY A 252 4.55 9.21 33.12
CA GLY A 252 3.89 10.33 33.78
C GLY A 252 2.63 9.82 34.48
N ASP A 253 2.69 9.80 35.80
CA ASP A 253 1.81 9.12 36.75
C ASP A 253 0.33 9.52 36.71
N GLY A 254 -0.51 8.57 37.14
CA GLY A 254 -1.94 8.79 37.38
C GLY A 254 -2.22 9.74 38.56
N PRO A 255 -3.47 10.19 38.71
CA PRO A 255 -3.81 11.26 39.64
C PRO A 255 -3.68 10.81 41.10
N PRO A 256 -3.22 11.68 42.02
CA PRO A 256 -3.22 11.35 43.44
C PRO A 256 -4.66 11.34 43.95
N ALA A 257 -5.06 10.24 44.57
CA ALA A 257 -6.18 10.23 45.49
C ALA A 257 -5.90 11.20 46.64
N VAL A 258 -6.90 11.98 47.02
CA VAL A 258 -6.93 12.66 48.32
C VAL A 258 -8.34 12.53 48.91
N CYS A 259 -8.31 12.23 50.20
CA CYS A 259 -9.35 11.81 51.15
C CYS A 259 -10.68 12.56 51.12
#